data_AF-A0A962SMJ8-F1
#
_entry.id   AF-A0A962SMJ8-F1
#
_cell.length_a   1.000
_cell.length_b   1.000
_cell.length_c   1.000
_cell.angle_alpha   90.00
_cell.angle_beta   90.00
_cell.angle_gamma   90.00
#
_symmetry.space_group_name_H-M   'P 1'
#
loop_
_entity.id
_entity.type
_entity.pdbx_description
1 polymer ?
#
loop_
_entity_poly.entity_id
_entity_poly.type
_entity_poly.pdbx_seq_one_letter_code
_entity_poly.pdbx_strand_id
1 'polypeptide(L)'
;MKTTSICTLLLLLLFTAMQSLAQSWTRGLEEGGVVSVDPRTNKATVYTGKSSGQLWDGTHRLDDGSVIIVRDGIVTSRTGTEGGTPASTDSQTLSPDEPTEQPASSTCVELVIKVCGFNGECRDQKGCSPARQLMQLERDEAWQTASSGPNRTSMQCREALKNDKFFARCELKQTNEKPTACQILVAKVCGEENQCDSSPACSPAQQLLAMETQERLASRSPDRPTYTSKKCAESMTKSEFFSACPAKQPQ
;
A
#
# COMPACT_ATOMS: atom_id res chain seq x y z
N MET A 1 -52.17 -36.34 -32.71
CA MET A 1 -50.69 -36.30 -32.64
C MET A 1 -50.22 -34.85 -32.73
N LYS A 2 -50.23 -34.10 -31.62
CA LYS A 2 -49.71 -32.72 -31.52
C LYS A 2 -49.34 -32.44 -30.05
N THR A 3 -48.36 -33.16 -29.51
CA THR A 3 -47.87 -32.95 -28.13
C THR A 3 -46.35 -32.92 -28.04
N THR A 4 -45.62 -33.27 -29.11
CA THR A 4 -44.15 -33.31 -29.13
C THR A 4 -43.49 -31.97 -29.44
N SER A 5 -44.24 -30.95 -29.89
CA SER A 5 -43.66 -29.69 -30.37
C SER A 5 -43.55 -28.59 -29.30
N ILE A 6 -44.19 -28.76 -28.14
CA ILE A 6 -44.19 -27.75 -27.05
C ILE A 6 -43.02 -27.99 -26.09
N CYS A 7 -42.59 -29.25 -25.94
CA CYS A 7 -41.53 -29.62 -25.00
C CYS A 7 -40.13 -29.19 -25.47
N THR A 8 -39.91 -29.10 -26.78
CA THR A 8 -38.63 -28.65 -27.37
C THR A 8 -38.44 -27.13 -27.34
N LEU A 9 -39.53 -26.34 -27.39
CA LEU A 9 -39.42 -24.89 -27.29
C LEU A 9 -39.16 -24.41 -25.85
N LEU A 10 -39.72 -25.11 -24.85
CA LEU A 10 -39.49 -24.80 -23.44
C LEU A 10 -38.06 -25.16 -22.99
N LEU A 11 -37.45 -26.20 -23.57
CA LEU A 11 -36.07 -26.61 -23.26
C LEU A 11 -35.02 -25.66 -23.86
N LEU A 12 -35.31 -24.99 -24.97
CA LEU A 12 -34.41 -24.02 -25.62
C LEU A 12 -34.41 -22.64 -24.95
N LEU A 13 -35.51 -22.23 -24.32
CA LEU A 13 -35.62 -20.94 -23.62
C LEU A 13 -35.02 -20.92 -22.22
N LEU A 14 -34.76 -22.08 -21.61
CA LEU A 14 -34.09 -22.19 -20.31
C LEU A 14 -32.55 -22.15 -20.42
N PHE A 15 -31.97 -22.28 -21.62
CA PHE A 15 -30.52 -22.28 -21.83
C PHE A 15 -29.90 -20.90 -22.07
N THR A 16 -30.71 -19.84 -22.26
CA THR A 16 -30.23 -18.49 -22.58
C THR A 16 -29.98 -17.58 -21.36
N ALA A 17 -30.24 -18.03 -20.13
CA ALA A 17 -30.16 -17.19 -18.94
C ALA A 17 -28.80 -17.20 -18.18
N MET A 18 -27.79 -17.96 -18.64
CA MET A 18 -26.55 -18.17 -17.87
C MET A 18 -25.28 -17.89 -18.69
N GLN A 19 -25.12 -16.67 -19.19
CA GLN A 19 -23.82 -16.21 -19.73
C GLN A 19 -23.59 -14.73 -19.38
N SER A 20 -23.69 -14.36 -18.10
CA SER A 20 -23.04 -13.13 -17.62
C SER A 20 -21.71 -13.52 -16.97
N LEU A 21 -20.75 -13.92 -17.80
CA LEU A 21 -19.35 -13.92 -17.38
C LEU A 21 -18.96 -12.46 -17.27
N ALA A 22 -18.80 -11.97 -16.05
CA ALA A 22 -18.22 -10.66 -15.79
C ALA A 22 -16.85 -10.61 -16.49
N GLN A 23 -16.79 -9.96 -17.65
CA GLN A 23 -15.58 -9.88 -18.45
C GLN A 23 -14.55 -9.04 -17.71
N SER A 24 -13.34 -9.57 -17.57
CA SER A 24 -12.19 -8.81 -17.10
C SER A 24 -12.04 -7.54 -17.93
N TRP A 25 -12.08 -6.39 -17.28
CA TRP A 25 -11.93 -5.11 -17.95
C TRP A 25 -10.45 -4.91 -18.28
N THR A 26 -10.11 -4.66 -19.54
CA THR A 26 -8.71 -4.47 -19.97
C THR A 26 -8.52 -3.14 -20.66
N ARG A 27 -7.38 -2.47 -20.41
CA ARG A 27 -7.01 -1.21 -21.08
C ARG A 27 -5.49 -1.02 -21.15
N GLY A 28 -5.00 -0.23 -22.10
CA GLY A 28 -3.59 0.13 -22.17
C GLY A 28 -3.18 1.13 -21.09
N LEU A 29 -1.95 1.01 -20.61
CA LEU A 29 -1.30 2.05 -19.79
C LEU A 29 -0.58 3.04 -20.71
N GLU A 30 -0.56 4.32 -20.34
CA GLU A 30 0.14 5.37 -21.10
C GLU A 30 1.66 5.08 -21.20
N GLU A 31 2.22 4.51 -20.13
CA GLU A 31 3.63 4.09 -20.03
C GLU A 31 3.93 2.74 -20.74
N GLY A 32 2.91 2.12 -21.34
CA GLY A 32 3.01 0.86 -22.07
C GLY A 32 2.57 -0.37 -21.27
N GLY A 33 2.10 -1.39 -21.98
CA GLY A 33 1.48 -2.58 -21.40
C GLY A 33 -0.04 -2.47 -21.28
N VAL A 34 -0.68 -3.57 -20.88
CA VAL A 34 -2.13 -3.68 -20.73
C VAL A 34 -2.47 -4.03 -19.29
N VAL A 35 -3.31 -3.23 -18.65
CA VAL A 35 -3.91 -3.57 -17.36
C VAL A 35 -5.18 -4.39 -17.57
N SER A 36 -5.36 -5.44 -16.79
CA SER A 36 -6.60 -6.22 -16.67
C SER A 36 -7.10 -6.14 -15.23
N VAL A 37 -8.37 -5.79 -15.05
CA VAL A 37 -9.03 -5.70 -13.75
C VAL A 37 -10.09 -6.78 -13.67
N ASP A 38 -9.92 -7.66 -12.68
CA ASP A 38 -10.91 -8.68 -12.37
C ASP A 38 -12.16 -8.02 -11.76
N PRO A 39 -13.36 -8.21 -12.34
CA PRO A 39 -14.57 -7.49 -11.93
C PRO A 39 -15.18 -8.00 -10.62
N ARG A 40 -14.70 -9.13 -10.09
CA ARG A 40 -15.17 -9.73 -8.83
C ARG A 40 -14.29 -9.31 -7.66
N THR A 41 -12.99 -9.15 -7.90
CA THR A 41 -11.98 -8.85 -6.87
C THR A 41 -11.37 -7.45 -6.99
N ASN A 42 -11.67 -6.73 -8.06
CA ASN A 42 -11.02 -5.47 -8.47
C ASN A 42 -9.49 -5.56 -8.59
N LYS A 43 -8.92 -6.76 -8.64
CA LYS A 43 -7.48 -6.97 -8.71
C LYS A 43 -6.95 -6.52 -10.07
N ALA A 44 -5.95 -5.63 -10.03
CA ALA A 44 -5.28 -5.13 -11.23
C ALA A 44 -4.02 -5.95 -11.55
N THR A 45 -3.96 -6.48 -12.77
CA THR A 45 -2.81 -7.22 -13.31
C THR A 45 -2.28 -6.49 -14.54
N VAL A 46 -0.98 -6.27 -14.63
CA VAL A 46 -0.33 -5.64 -15.79
C VAL A 46 0.37 -6.68 -16.65
N TYR A 47 0.20 -6.56 -17.96
CA TYR A 47 0.84 -7.38 -18.98
C TYR A 47 1.73 -6.48 -19.85
N THR A 48 3.04 -6.66 -19.74
CA THR A 48 3.99 -6.10 -20.69
C THR A 48 4.47 -7.24 -21.58
N GLY A 49 4.77 -7.03 -22.87
CA GLY A 49 5.02 -8.13 -23.83
C GLY A 49 6.11 -9.16 -23.47
N LYS A 50 6.80 -9.01 -22.33
CA LYS A 50 7.81 -9.92 -21.79
C LYS A 50 7.48 -10.47 -20.38
N SER A 51 6.44 -9.98 -19.69
CA SER A 51 6.09 -10.38 -18.33
C SER A 51 4.68 -9.94 -17.90
N SER A 52 4.07 -10.73 -17.02
CA SER A 52 2.82 -10.38 -16.32
C SER A 52 3.06 -10.28 -14.82
N GLY A 53 2.44 -9.31 -14.15
CA GLY A 53 2.56 -9.12 -12.71
C GLY A 53 1.41 -8.32 -12.14
N GLN A 54 1.34 -8.24 -10.81
CA GLN A 54 0.39 -7.35 -10.14
C GLN A 54 0.74 -5.89 -10.45
N LEU A 55 -0.27 -5.07 -10.72
CA LEU A 55 -0.05 -3.63 -10.89
C LEU A 55 0.24 -3.03 -9.50
N TRP A 56 1.38 -2.35 -9.38
CA TRP A 56 1.84 -1.76 -8.12
C TRP A 56 0.91 -0.64 -7.66
N ASP A 57 0.91 -0.40 -6.35
CA ASP A 57 0.12 0.68 -5.77
C ASP A 57 0.55 2.05 -6.29
N GLY A 58 -0.42 2.91 -6.54
CA GLY A 58 -0.18 4.21 -7.14
C GLY A 58 -1.30 4.68 -8.04
N THR A 59 -1.07 5.83 -8.66
CA THR A 59 -1.98 6.44 -9.63
C THR A 59 -1.46 6.15 -11.02
N HIS A 60 -2.25 5.47 -11.85
CA HIS A 60 -1.85 5.03 -13.18
C HIS A 60 -2.71 5.71 -14.23
N ARG A 61 -2.06 6.32 -15.22
CA ARG A 61 -2.72 6.87 -16.40
C ARG A 61 -2.88 5.80 -17.48
N LEU A 62 -4.08 5.77 -18.04
CA LEU A 62 -4.46 4.87 -19.10
C LEU A 62 -4.29 5.55 -20.46
N ASP A 63 -4.23 4.75 -21.51
CA ASP A 63 -4.04 5.19 -22.89
C ASP A 63 -5.10 6.19 -23.40
N ASP A 64 -6.30 6.16 -22.82
CA ASP A 64 -7.38 7.09 -23.10
C ASP A 64 -7.35 8.36 -22.22
N GLY A 65 -6.29 8.55 -21.44
CA GLY A 65 -6.11 9.68 -20.52
C GLY A 65 -6.87 9.55 -19.20
N SER A 66 -7.63 8.46 -18.99
CA SER A 66 -8.28 8.17 -17.71
C SER A 66 -7.27 7.73 -16.65
N VAL A 67 -7.67 7.83 -15.38
CA VAL A 67 -6.81 7.52 -14.23
C VAL A 67 -7.44 6.45 -13.35
N ILE A 68 -6.64 5.47 -12.96
CA ILE A 68 -6.99 4.48 -11.93
C ILE A 68 -6.08 4.63 -10.72
N ILE A 69 -6.65 4.42 -9.52
CA ILE A 69 -5.91 4.40 -8.26
C ILE A 69 -5.88 2.96 -7.74
N VAL A 70 -4.68 2.41 -7.63
CA VAL A 70 -4.44 1.06 -7.11
C VAL A 70 -3.94 1.14 -5.68
N ARG A 71 -4.58 0.42 -4.76
CA ARG A 71 -4.16 0.24 -3.36
C ARG A 71 -4.25 -1.24 -3.02
N ASP A 72 -3.21 -1.81 -2.44
CA ASP A 72 -3.10 -3.24 -2.17
C ASP A 72 -3.35 -4.13 -3.41
N GLY A 73 -3.05 -3.63 -4.61
CA GLY A 73 -3.31 -4.32 -5.88
C GLY A 73 -4.76 -4.32 -6.38
N ILE A 74 -5.66 -3.59 -5.73
CA ILE A 74 -7.06 -3.44 -6.16
C ILE A 74 -7.35 -2.02 -6.65
N VAL A 75 -8.21 -1.88 -7.66
CA VAL A 75 -8.66 -0.57 -8.15
C VAL A 75 -9.71 0.00 -7.21
N THR A 76 -9.41 1.14 -6.60
CA THR A 76 -10.28 1.81 -5.60
C THR A 76 -11.00 3.03 -6.14
N SER A 77 -10.54 3.57 -7.28
CA SER A 77 -11.20 4.66 -8.00
C SER A 77 -10.83 4.60 -9.48
N ARG A 78 -11.81 4.88 -10.35
CA ARG A 78 -11.64 5.01 -11.80
C ARG A 78 -12.26 6.33 -12.22
N THR A 79 -11.45 7.26 -12.69
CA THR A 79 -11.92 8.54 -13.22
C THR A 79 -11.61 8.61 -14.72
N GLY A 80 -12.66 8.47 -15.54
CA GLY A 80 -12.63 8.61 -16.99
C GLY A 80 -13.85 8.03 -17.69
N THR A 81 -14.55 8.91 -18.42
CA THR A 81 -15.67 8.76 -19.37
C THR A 81 -15.41 7.61 -20.36
N GLU A 82 -16.24 6.61 -20.69
CA GLU A 82 -17.68 6.25 -20.61
C GLU A 82 -17.74 4.74 -20.24
N GLY A 83 -18.79 4.10 -19.74
CA GLY A 83 -20.20 4.40 -19.52
C GLY A 83 -20.79 3.13 -18.88
N GLY A 84 -21.38 3.28 -17.70
CA GLY A 84 -21.90 2.19 -16.89
C GLY A 84 -22.37 2.75 -15.56
N THR A 85 -23.46 3.49 -15.62
CA THR A 85 -24.16 4.16 -14.52
C THR A 85 -24.12 3.35 -13.22
N PRO A 86 -23.57 3.87 -12.10
CA PRO A 86 -23.98 3.39 -10.80
C PRO A 86 -25.41 3.87 -10.61
N ALA A 87 -26.36 2.93 -10.62
CA ALA A 87 -27.69 3.20 -10.12
C ALA A 87 -27.56 3.51 -8.63
N SER A 88 -27.47 4.79 -8.29
CA SER A 88 -27.92 5.28 -7.00
C SER A 88 -29.40 4.91 -6.88
N THR A 89 -29.71 3.93 -6.05
CA THR A 89 -30.98 3.93 -5.32
C THR A 89 -30.64 4.31 -3.90
N ASP A 90 -31.01 5.53 -3.57
CA ASP A 90 -30.91 6.12 -2.24
C ASP A 90 -31.72 5.34 -1.20
N SER A 91 -31.23 5.48 0.02
CA SER A 91 -31.97 5.41 1.30
C SER A 91 -32.44 4.05 1.80
N GLN A 92 -31.65 3.59 2.79
CA GLN A 92 -32.13 3.17 4.11
C GLN A 92 -33.43 2.36 4.17
N THR A 93 -33.28 1.07 4.45
CA THR A 93 -34.15 0.42 5.42
C THR A 93 -33.26 -0.30 6.41
N LEU A 94 -33.14 0.30 7.58
CA LEU A 94 -32.78 -0.40 8.80
C LEU A 94 -33.74 -1.59 8.96
N SER A 95 -33.19 -2.80 9.00
CA SER A 95 -33.76 -3.86 9.80
C SER A 95 -32.62 -4.65 10.44
N PRO A 96 -32.80 -5.08 11.70
CA PRO A 96 -31.72 -5.46 12.60
C PRO A 96 -31.38 -6.94 12.46
N ASP A 97 -30.23 -7.30 13.02
CA ASP A 97 -29.71 -8.66 13.19
C ASP A 97 -28.92 -9.23 12.00
N GLU A 98 -27.71 -8.71 11.81
CA GLU A 98 -26.50 -9.51 12.04
C GLU A 98 -25.32 -8.57 12.29
N PRO A 99 -24.42 -8.86 13.24
CA PRO A 99 -23.19 -8.10 13.36
C PRO A 99 -22.37 -8.41 12.11
N THR A 100 -22.32 -7.46 11.17
CA THR A 100 -21.23 -7.40 10.19
C THR A 100 -19.96 -7.22 11.00
N GLU A 101 -19.34 -8.34 11.40
CA GLU A 101 -17.99 -8.34 11.89
C GLU A 101 -17.17 -7.64 10.81
N GLN A 102 -16.72 -6.42 11.10
CA GLN A 102 -15.54 -5.86 10.46
C GLN A 102 -14.54 -7.02 10.37
N PRO A 103 -13.91 -7.30 9.21
CA PRO A 103 -12.99 -8.41 9.10
C PRO A 103 -11.99 -8.26 10.25
N ALA A 104 -12.12 -9.15 11.25
CA ALA A 104 -11.34 -9.07 12.45
C ALA A 104 -9.89 -8.99 11.99
N SER A 105 -9.18 -7.93 12.38
CA SER A 105 -7.81 -7.70 11.96
C SER A 105 -7.04 -9.00 12.06
N SER A 106 -6.47 -9.50 10.95
CA SER A 106 -5.88 -10.83 10.96
C SER A 106 -4.81 -10.91 12.05
N THR A 107 -4.75 -12.03 12.76
CA THR A 107 -3.80 -12.19 13.87
C THR A 107 -2.34 -12.03 13.39
N CYS A 108 -2.07 -12.28 12.11
CA CYS A 108 -0.78 -12.00 11.50
C CYS A 108 -0.52 -10.52 11.23
N VAL A 109 -1.54 -9.73 10.87
CA VAL A 109 -1.42 -8.26 10.77
C VAL A 109 -1.10 -7.66 12.13
N GLU A 110 -1.78 -8.11 13.19
CA GLU A 110 -1.49 -7.67 14.56
C GLU A 110 -0.04 -8.00 14.97
N LEU A 111 0.43 -9.20 14.63
CA LEU A 111 1.83 -9.60 14.87
C LEU A 111 2.82 -8.69 14.13
N VAL A 112 2.55 -8.38 12.86
CA VAL A 112 3.42 -7.50 12.07
C VAL A 112 3.45 -6.10 12.66
N ILE A 113 2.29 -5.52 13.02
CA ILE A 113 2.26 -4.20 13.67
C ILE A 113 3.01 -4.23 14.99
N LYS A 114 2.82 -5.28 15.81
CA LYS A 114 3.52 -5.43 17.09
C LYS A 114 5.03 -5.44 16.90
N VAL A 115 5.56 -6.19 15.93
CA VAL A 115 7.00 -6.52 15.85
C VAL A 115 7.76 -5.61 14.90
N CYS A 116 7.12 -5.22 13.80
CA CYS A 116 7.70 -4.34 12.79
C CYS A 116 7.35 -2.88 13.00
N GLY A 117 6.29 -2.58 13.78
CA GLY A 117 5.69 -1.24 13.84
C GLY A 117 4.70 -1.00 12.69
N PHE A 118 3.94 0.09 12.76
CA PHE A 118 2.90 0.41 11.78
C PHE A 118 3.48 0.68 10.38
N ASN A 119 4.66 1.30 10.30
CA ASN A 119 5.32 1.65 9.05
C ASN A 119 6.62 0.86 8.80
N GLY A 120 6.90 -0.17 9.62
CA GLY A 120 8.13 -0.96 9.50
C GLY A 120 9.34 -0.33 10.18
N GLU A 121 9.11 0.47 11.22
CA GLU A 121 10.14 1.16 12.01
C GLU A 121 11.15 0.19 12.63
N CYS A 122 10.74 -1.05 12.86
CA CYS A 122 11.56 -2.13 13.39
C CYS A 122 11.87 -3.22 12.35
N ARG A 123 11.97 -2.85 11.06
CA ARG A 123 12.19 -3.81 9.95
C ARG A 123 13.39 -4.74 10.19
N ASP A 124 14.44 -4.22 10.80
CA ASP A 124 15.71 -4.93 10.99
C ASP A 124 15.77 -5.72 12.31
N GLN A 125 14.73 -5.66 13.15
CA GLN A 125 14.61 -6.51 14.34
C GLN A 125 14.44 -7.97 13.94
N LYS A 126 15.06 -8.87 14.72
CA LYS A 126 15.08 -10.32 14.47
C LYS A 126 13.69 -10.93 14.26
N GLY A 127 12.67 -10.40 14.94
CA GLY A 127 11.30 -10.89 14.84
C GLY A 127 10.51 -10.40 13.62
N CYS A 128 10.89 -9.28 13.00
CA CYS A 128 10.05 -8.63 11.98
C CYS A 128 10.00 -9.42 10.66
N SER A 129 11.14 -9.89 10.16
CA SER A 129 11.18 -10.69 8.93
C SER A 129 10.34 -11.99 9.05
N PRO A 130 10.50 -12.81 10.11
CA PRO A 130 9.62 -13.96 10.34
C PRO A 130 8.13 -13.60 10.50
N ALA A 131 7.79 -12.48 11.15
CA ALA A 131 6.40 -12.02 11.27
C ALA A 131 5.78 -11.72 9.90
N ARG A 132 6.52 -11.04 9.00
CA ARG A 132 6.07 -10.77 7.62
C ARG A 132 5.92 -12.04 6.78
N GLN A 133 6.79 -13.03 7.00
CA GLN A 133 6.66 -14.34 6.34
C GLN A 133 5.38 -15.07 6.75
N LEU A 134 5.03 -15.06 8.05
CA LEU A 134 3.78 -15.65 8.53
C LEU A 134 2.55 -14.94 7.94
N MET A 135 2.55 -13.62 7.85
CA MET A 135 1.45 -12.89 7.20
C MET A 135 1.31 -13.25 5.70
N GLN A 136 2.44 -13.42 4.99
CA GLN A 136 2.41 -13.85 3.59
C GLN A 136 1.84 -15.27 3.45
N LEU A 137 2.26 -16.19 4.32
CA LEU A 137 1.74 -17.55 4.35
C LEU A 137 0.25 -17.60 4.68
N GLU A 138 -0.24 -16.76 5.59
CA GLU A 138 -1.68 -16.66 5.91
C GLU A 138 -2.47 -16.22 4.68
N ARG A 139 -1.95 -15.25 3.93
CA ARG A 139 -2.56 -14.79 2.67
C ARG A 139 -2.57 -15.92 1.64
N ASP A 140 -1.46 -16.63 1.48
CA ASP A 140 -1.32 -17.73 0.53
C ASP A 140 -2.20 -18.95 0.89
N GLU A 141 -2.40 -19.22 2.19
CA GLU A 141 -3.31 -20.24 2.70
C GLU A 141 -4.79 -19.86 2.52
N ALA A 142 -5.13 -18.58 2.73
CA ALA A 142 -6.49 -18.07 2.51
C ALA A 142 -6.93 -18.24 1.04
N TRP A 143 -6.00 -18.12 0.09
CA TRP A 143 -6.27 -18.40 -1.33
C TRP A 143 -6.54 -19.88 -1.62
N GLN A 144 -6.03 -20.80 -0.80
CA GLN A 144 -6.14 -22.25 -1.04
C GLN A 144 -7.31 -22.91 -0.30
N THR A 145 -7.79 -22.29 0.79
CA THR A 145 -8.69 -22.93 1.75
C THR A 145 -10.03 -22.22 1.87
N ALA A 146 -10.53 -21.63 0.78
CA ALA A 146 -11.72 -20.74 0.69
C ALA A 146 -13.04 -21.24 1.35
N SER A 147 -13.06 -22.37 2.04
CA SER A 147 -14.17 -22.90 2.83
C SER A 147 -13.78 -23.88 3.98
N SER A 148 -12.53 -23.88 4.51
CA SER A 148 -12.12 -24.86 5.53
C SER A 148 -11.32 -24.29 6.72
N GLY A 149 -12.05 -23.86 7.75
CA GLY A 149 -11.54 -23.68 9.12
C GLY A 149 -10.51 -22.56 9.32
N PRO A 150 -10.07 -22.31 10.57
CA PRO A 150 -9.01 -21.34 10.83
C PRO A 150 -7.69 -21.78 10.18
N ASN A 151 -7.10 -20.91 9.37
CA ASN A 151 -5.85 -21.17 8.65
C ASN A 151 -4.75 -21.56 9.64
N ARG A 152 -3.99 -22.61 9.31
CA ARG A 152 -2.87 -23.12 10.14
C ARG A 152 -1.89 -22.00 10.48
N THR A 153 -1.67 -21.07 9.55
CA THR A 153 -0.80 -19.92 9.77
C THR A 153 -1.39 -18.89 10.72
N SER A 154 -2.72 -18.68 10.76
CA SER A 154 -3.36 -17.80 11.75
C SER A 154 -3.12 -18.28 13.18
N MET A 155 -3.10 -19.60 13.40
CA MET A 155 -2.72 -20.21 14.69
C MET A 155 -1.25 -19.96 15.03
N GLN A 156 -0.35 -20.05 14.04
CA GLN A 156 1.07 -19.74 14.23
C GLN A 156 1.31 -18.27 14.56
N CYS A 157 0.57 -17.34 13.95
CA CYS A 157 0.62 -15.93 14.31
C CYS A 157 0.13 -15.68 15.74
N ARG A 158 -0.92 -16.39 16.17
CA ARG A 158 -1.42 -16.31 17.56
C ARG A 158 -0.38 -16.78 18.57
N GLU A 159 0.34 -17.86 18.28
CA GLU A 159 1.43 -18.34 19.14
C GLU A 159 2.64 -17.41 19.12
N ALA A 160 2.97 -16.84 17.96
CA ALA A 160 4.00 -15.83 17.82
C ALA A 160 3.71 -14.57 18.65
N LEU A 161 2.45 -14.12 18.70
CA LEU A 161 2.03 -12.97 19.54
C LEU A 161 2.31 -13.17 21.02
N LYS A 162 2.27 -14.42 21.52
CA LYS A 162 2.58 -14.77 22.92
C LYS A 162 4.08 -14.90 23.19
N ASN A 163 4.92 -14.99 22.15
CA ASN A 163 6.35 -15.18 22.30
C ASN A 163 7.10 -13.85 22.25
N ASP A 164 6.99 -13.06 23.33
CA ASP A 164 7.64 -11.75 23.46
C ASP A 164 9.17 -11.81 23.42
N LYS A 165 9.76 -13.00 23.67
CA LYS A 165 11.21 -13.19 23.64
C LYS A 165 11.77 -13.16 22.21
N PHE A 166 10.99 -13.65 21.24
CA PHE A 166 11.41 -13.70 19.84
C PHE A 166 10.69 -12.63 19.00
N PHE A 167 9.40 -12.44 19.23
CA PHE A 167 8.55 -11.42 18.62
C PHE A 167 8.36 -10.25 19.59
N ALA A 168 9.48 -9.66 19.99
CA ALA A 168 9.49 -8.48 20.84
C ALA A 168 8.69 -7.35 20.18
N ARG A 169 8.02 -6.53 21.00
CA ARG A 169 7.34 -5.34 20.52
C ARG A 169 8.36 -4.39 19.88
N CYS A 170 7.95 -3.75 18.80
CA CYS A 170 8.68 -2.65 18.20
C CYS A 170 8.76 -1.51 19.20
N GLU A 171 9.87 -1.47 19.91
CA GLU A 171 10.27 -0.29 20.65
C GLU A 171 11.07 0.56 19.67
N LEU A 172 10.50 1.71 19.31
CA LEU A 172 11.26 2.83 18.79
C LEU A 172 12.28 3.21 19.87
N LYS A 173 13.39 2.47 19.95
CA LYS A 173 14.60 3.05 20.49
C LYS A 173 14.83 4.25 19.58
N GLN A 174 14.61 5.44 20.13
CA GLN A 174 15.33 6.62 19.68
C GLN A 174 16.78 6.21 19.74
N THR A 175 17.30 5.67 18.65
CA THR A 175 18.71 5.42 18.54
C THR A 175 19.30 6.81 18.69
N ASN A 176 20.25 6.96 19.61
CA ASN A 176 21.24 8.03 19.55
C ASN A 176 22.07 7.84 18.26
N GLU A 177 21.39 7.77 17.13
CA GLU A 177 21.96 7.82 15.81
C GLU A 177 22.36 9.26 15.62
N LYS A 178 23.67 9.46 15.52
CA LYS A 178 24.25 10.71 15.10
C LYS A 178 23.42 11.25 13.92
N PRO A 179 22.88 12.48 14.01
CA PRO A 179 21.99 13.00 12.99
C PRO A 179 22.64 12.93 11.60
N THR A 180 21.85 12.58 10.59
CA THR A 180 22.34 12.54 9.21
C THR A 180 22.69 13.94 8.73
N ALA A 181 23.45 14.04 7.63
CA ALA A 181 23.77 15.33 7.04
C ALA A 181 22.51 16.13 6.64
N CYS A 182 21.44 15.46 6.21
CA CYS A 182 20.18 16.13 5.87
C CYS A 182 19.38 16.55 7.10
N GLN A 183 19.38 15.76 8.18
CA GLN A 183 18.78 16.18 9.45
C GLN A 183 19.47 17.42 10.02
N ILE A 184 20.81 17.46 9.98
CA ILE A 184 21.60 18.65 10.37
C ILE A 184 21.27 19.85 9.46
N LEU A 185 21.16 19.63 8.15
CA LEU A 185 20.81 20.70 7.21
C LEU A 185 19.42 21.28 7.51
N VAL A 186 18.42 20.43 7.76
CA VAL A 186 17.07 20.89 8.12
C VAL A 186 17.08 21.66 9.43
N ALA A 187 17.72 21.14 10.48
CA ALA A 187 17.84 21.85 11.75
C ALA A 187 18.54 23.22 11.57
N LYS A 188 19.59 23.27 10.74
CA LYS A 188 20.28 24.53 10.42
C LYS A 188 19.37 25.52 9.70
N VAL A 189 18.62 25.09 8.69
CA VAL A 189 17.91 26.00 7.77
C VAL A 189 16.50 26.34 8.26
N CYS A 190 15.79 25.36 8.78
CA CYS A 190 14.43 25.51 9.30
C CYS A 190 14.41 25.86 10.80
N GLY A 191 15.50 25.65 11.52
CA GLY A 191 15.55 25.72 12.98
C GLY A 191 15.08 24.42 13.65
N GLU A 192 15.53 24.16 14.88
CA GLU A 192 15.18 22.96 15.66
C GLU A 192 13.66 22.81 15.86
N GLU A 193 12.94 23.92 15.93
CA GLU A 193 11.48 23.97 16.12
C GLU A 193 10.72 24.53 14.90
N ASN A 194 11.32 24.47 13.70
CA ASN A 194 10.74 25.03 12.46
C ASN A 194 10.47 26.54 12.51
N GLN A 195 11.30 27.28 13.24
CA GLN A 195 11.19 28.74 13.40
C GLN A 195 11.35 29.51 12.08
N CYS A 196 11.94 28.87 11.07
CA CYS A 196 12.16 29.39 9.73
C CYS A 196 11.45 28.58 8.64
N ASP A 197 10.27 28.01 8.95
CA ASP A 197 9.47 27.23 7.99
C ASP A 197 9.13 28.00 6.69
N SER A 198 8.90 29.31 6.81
CA SER A 198 8.59 30.21 5.71
C SER A 198 9.81 30.63 4.89
N SER A 199 11.02 30.22 5.28
CA SER A 199 12.23 30.50 4.53
C SER A 199 12.19 29.77 3.18
N PRO A 200 12.55 30.44 2.07
CA PRO A 200 12.61 29.79 0.75
C PRO A 200 13.60 28.62 0.70
N ALA A 201 14.53 28.55 1.66
CA ALA A 201 15.50 27.46 1.78
C ALA A 201 15.00 26.27 2.60
N CYS A 202 14.01 26.45 3.48
CA CYS A 202 13.55 25.39 4.38
C CYS A 202 12.82 24.27 3.63
N SER A 203 11.89 24.61 2.72
CA SER A 203 11.17 23.60 1.93
C SER A 203 12.12 22.71 1.08
N PRO A 204 13.10 23.27 0.35
CA PRO A 204 14.13 22.44 -0.32
C PRO A 204 14.99 21.61 0.62
N ALA A 205 15.29 22.10 1.83
CA ALA A 205 16.03 21.31 2.83
C ALA A 205 15.21 20.11 3.32
N GLN A 206 13.91 20.31 3.58
CA GLN A 206 12.98 19.22 3.93
C GLN A 206 12.82 18.23 2.78
N GLN A 207 12.77 18.71 1.53
CA GLN A 207 12.74 17.84 0.35
C GLN A 207 13.97 16.93 0.27
N LEU A 208 15.17 17.45 0.55
CA LEU A 208 16.39 16.65 0.62
C LEU A 208 16.32 15.60 1.74
N LEU A 209 15.80 15.96 2.92
CA LEU A 209 15.59 15.00 4.01
C LEU A 209 14.61 13.88 3.63
N ALA A 210 13.51 14.22 2.94
CA ALA A 210 12.55 13.23 2.47
C ALA A 210 13.17 12.26 1.46
N MET A 211 13.98 12.77 0.52
CA MET A 211 14.71 11.93 -0.44
C MET A 211 15.74 11.03 0.25
N GLU A 212 16.53 11.54 1.20
CA GLU A 212 17.47 10.72 1.99
C GLU A 212 16.73 9.60 2.75
N THR A 213 15.59 9.93 3.36
CA THR A 213 14.76 8.96 4.08
C THR A 213 14.32 7.83 3.15
N GLN A 214 13.82 8.16 1.97
CA GLN A 214 13.41 7.17 0.96
C GLN A 214 14.60 6.31 0.49
N GLU A 215 15.76 6.91 0.25
CA GLU A 215 16.97 6.18 -0.15
C GLU A 215 17.42 5.19 0.93
N ARG A 216 17.38 5.58 2.22
CA ARG A 216 17.74 4.70 3.34
C ARG A 216 16.74 3.56 3.50
N LEU A 217 15.43 3.82 3.37
CA LEU A 217 14.39 2.79 3.43
C LEU A 217 14.51 1.74 2.30
N ALA A 218 14.92 2.18 1.11
CA ALA A 218 15.16 1.32 -0.04
C ALA A 218 16.51 0.57 0.03
N SER A 219 17.44 1.02 0.87
CA SER A 219 18.77 0.42 1.01
C SER A 219 18.76 -0.84 1.87
N ARG A 220 19.67 -1.78 1.55
CA ARG A 220 20.02 -2.91 2.42
C ARG A 220 20.97 -2.52 3.56
N SER A 221 21.50 -1.30 3.53
CA SER A 221 22.40 -0.76 4.54
C SER A 221 21.98 0.69 4.83
N PRO A 222 20.92 0.89 5.64
CA PRO A 222 20.37 2.21 5.91
C PRO A 222 21.41 3.13 6.54
N ASP A 223 22.34 2.62 7.35
CA ASP A 223 23.35 3.42 8.06
C ASP A 223 24.40 4.09 7.17
N ARG A 224 24.52 3.69 5.91
CA ARG A 224 25.54 4.23 5.00
C ARG A 224 25.09 5.56 4.39
N PRO A 225 26.01 6.52 4.16
CA PRO A 225 25.69 7.75 3.46
C PRO A 225 25.12 7.45 2.07
N THR A 226 23.94 7.99 1.79
CA THR A 226 23.27 7.83 0.50
C THR A 226 23.73 8.89 -0.49
N TYR A 227 23.17 8.89 -1.70
CA TYR A 227 23.43 9.97 -2.66
C TYR A 227 22.99 11.32 -2.08
N THR A 228 21.77 11.35 -1.53
CA THR A 228 21.20 12.57 -0.96
C THR A 228 21.91 13.00 0.33
N SER A 229 22.38 12.07 1.18
CA SER A 229 23.23 12.41 2.34
C SER A 229 24.45 13.24 1.93
N LYS A 230 25.09 12.91 0.80
CA LYS A 230 26.25 13.65 0.30
C LYS A 230 25.86 15.03 -0.21
N LYS A 231 24.70 15.16 -0.88
CA LYS A 231 24.18 16.45 -1.32
C LYS A 231 23.87 17.39 -0.17
N CYS A 232 23.29 16.88 0.92
CA CYS A 232 23.09 17.68 2.12
C CYS A 232 24.41 18.17 2.73
N ALA A 233 25.43 17.30 2.78
CA ALA A 233 26.76 17.68 3.25
C ALA A 233 27.42 18.76 2.37
N GLU A 234 27.29 18.67 1.05
CA GLU A 234 27.74 19.68 0.10
C GLU A 234 27.00 21.02 0.30
N SER A 235 25.67 20.98 0.44
CA SER A 235 24.81 22.15 0.65
C SER A 235 25.17 22.94 1.92
N MET A 236 25.59 22.24 2.98
CA MET A 236 26.03 22.89 4.22
C MET A 236 27.29 23.74 4.08
N THR A 237 28.16 23.40 3.12
CA THR A 237 29.50 24.01 2.97
C THR A 237 29.57 25.05 1.85
N LYS A 238 28.71 24.95 0.83
CA LYS A 238 28.89 25.67 -0.44
C LYS A 238 27.81 26.68 -0.79
N SER A 239 26.71 26.79 -0.02
CA SER A 239 25.56 27.57 -0.49
C SER A 239 25.16 28.71 0.45
N GLU A 240 25.04 29.90 -0.13
CA GLU A 240 24.33 31.05 0.46
C GLU A 240 22.81 30.79 0.54
N PHE A 241 22.29 29.90 -0.32
CA PHE A 241 20.89 29.52 -0.36
C PHE A 241 20.43 28.85 0.93
N PHE A 242 21.13 27.81 1.40
CA PHE A 242 20.87 27.14 2.68
C PHE A 242 21.50 27.89 3.87
N SER A 243 21.09 29.14 4.02
CA SER A 243 21.47 29.98 5.16
C SER A 243 20.88 29.44 6.47
N ALA A 244 21.58 29.71 7.58
CA ALA A 244 21.13 29.28 8.89
C ALA A 244 19.92 30.09 9.36
N CYS A 245 18.98 29.43 10.01
CA CYS A 245 17.89 30.07 10.72
C CYS A 245 18.46 30.95 11.84
N PRO A 246 18.12 32.25 11.91
CA PRO A 246 18.60 33.12 12.98
C PRO A 246 18.12 32.57 14.32
N ALA A 247 19.07 32.38 15.26
CA ALA A 247 18.73 31.97 16.61
C ALA A 247 17.81 33.03 17.25
N LYS A 248 16.72 32.58 17.86
CA LYS A 248 15.85 33.42 18.68
C LYS A 248 16.72 34.08 19.76
N GLN A 249 16.87 35.40 19.75
CA GLN A 249 17.56 36.10 20.83
C GLN A 249 16.81 35.85 22.14
N PRO A 250 17.50 35.50 23.24
CA PRO A 250 16.84 35.39 24.53
C PRO A 250 16.28 36.77 24.91
N GLN A 251 14.96 36.85 25.09
CA GLN A 251 14.31 37.99 25.72
C GLN A 251 14.46 37.90 27.23
#